data_AF-A0A0K2RAF7-F1
#
_entry.id   AF-A0A0K2RAF7-F1
#
_cell.length_a   1.000
_cell.length_b   1.000
_cell.length_c   1.000
_cell.angle_alpha   90.00
_cell.angle_beta   90.00
_cell.angle_gamma   90.00
#
_symmetry.space_group_name_H-M   'P 1'
#
loop_
_entity.id
_entity.type
_entity.pdbx_description
1 polymer ?
#
loop_
_entity_poly.entity_id
_entity_poly.type
_entity_poly.pdbx_seq_one_letter_code
_entity_poly.pdbx_strand_id
1 'polypeptide(L)'
;MTAIKEAVIVDVDGTLCDVSGIRHYLLDDPKRRNFEKFHKASALCPPIPDTLTWVHEHLAAGRAVFVVTARKRRWEYLTMQWLRKWEIPHDVLLMRADADDRRNDLVKADILARIRAAGFTVTAAIDDNPGVIALWEAEGIPVTVVPGWPEPNTEINAGTAAKKETA
;
A
#
# COMPACT_ATOMS: atom_id res chain seq x y z
N MET A 1 8.59 -33.56 -1.17
CA MET A 1 7.66 -32.41 -1.14
C MET A 1 8.42 -31.25 -0.56
N THR A 2 8.68 -30.20 -1.33
CA THR A 2 9.23 -28.94 -0.80
C THR A 2 8.16 -28.36 0.12
N ALA A 3 8.49 -28.02 1.36
CA ALA A 3 7.54 -27.37 2.25
C ALA A 3 7.02 -26.09 1.58
N ILE A 4 5.70 -25.93 1.50
CA ILE A 4 5.09 -24.69 1.02
C ILE A 4 5.52 -23.58 1.97
N LYS A 5 6.09 -22.51 1.45
CA LYS A 5 6.47 -21.35 2.25
C LYS A 5 5.28 -20.41 2.36
N GLU A 6 4.70 -20.31 3.55
CA GLU A 6 3.66 -19.32 3.81
C GLU A 6 4.25 -17.92 3.85
N ALA A 7 3.48 -16.96 3.33
CA ALA A 7 3.83 -15.55 3.32
C ALA A 7 2.64 -14.68 3.69
N VAL A 8 2.93 -13.49 4.18
CA VAL A 8 1.96 -12.42 4.35
C VAL A 8 2.41 -11.16 3.64
N ILE A 9 1.44 -10.34 3.22
CA ILE A 9 1.68 -9.05 2.58
C ILE A 9 1.32 -7.92 3.54
N VAL A 10 2.19 -6.94 3.65
CA VAL A 10 1.95 -5.72 4.43
C VAL A 10 2.18 -4.49 3.56
N ASP A 11 1.18 -3.61 3.49
CA ASP A 11 1.29 -2.31 2.80
C ASP A 11 2.07 -1.26 3.61
N VAL A 12 2.53 -0.21 2.93
CA VAL A 12 3.30 0.89 3.54
C VAL A 12 2.45 2.11 3.85
N ASP A 13 1.97 2.85 2.84
CA ASP A 13 1.43 4.20 3.03
C ASP A 13 -0.01 4.18 3.54
N GLY A 14 -0.22 4.47 4.82
CA GLY A 14 -1.53 4.38 5.46
C GLY A 14 -1.76 3.04 6.17
N THR A 15 -0.78 2.13 6.08
CA THR A 15 -0.82 0.80 6.69
C THR A 15 0.34 0.61 7.68
N LEU A 16 1.59 0.43 7.24
CA LEU A 16 2.74 0.46 8.15
C LEU A 16 3.06 1.88 8.60
N CYS A 17 3.02 2.83 7.68
CA CYS A 17 3.46 4.21 7.85
C CYS A 17 2.22 5.09 8.03
N ASP A 18 2.09 5.78 9.16
CA ASP A 18 1.00 6.71 9.40
C ASP A 18 1.20 7.99 8.57
N VAL A 19 0.56 8.01 7.41
CA VAL A 19 0.60 9.16 6.49
C VAL A 19 -0.54 10.15 6.70
N SER A 20 -1.39 9.97 7.73
CA SER A 20 -2.60 10.78 7.95
C SER A 20 -2.32 12.29 7.93
N GLY A 21 -1.25 12.73 8.61
CA GLY A 21 -0.83 14.13 8.67
C GLY A 21 -0.30 14.72 7.35
N ILE A 22 0.01 13.89 6.35
CA ILE A 22 0.62 14.31 5.08
C ILE A 22 -0.25 14.01 3.86
N ARG A 23 -1.41 13.36 4.04
CA ARG A 23 -2.34 13.04 2.93
C ARG A 23 -2.82 14.27 2.17
N HIS A 24 -2.85 15.44 2.80
CA HIS A 24 -3.19 16.73 2.19
C HIS A 24 -2.35 17.04 0.93
N TYR A 25 -1.09 16.56 0.83
CA TYR A 25 -0.28 16.71 -0.37
C TYR A 25 -0.86 16.01 -1.61
N LEU A 26 -1.76 15.02 -1.43
CA LEU A 26 -2.35 14.23 -2.50
C LEU A 26 -3.86 14.45 -2.65
N LEU A 27 -4.55 14.94 -1.62
CA LEU A 27 -6.01 15.00 -1.57
C LEU A 27 -6.59 16.40 -1.77
N ASP A 28 -5.93 17.46 -1.30
CA ASP A 28 -6.50 18.81 -1.28
C ASP A 28 -6.82 19.34 -2.69
N ASP A 29 -5.97 19.04 -3.66
CA ASP A 29 -6.18 19.38 -5.06
C ASP A 29 -5.76 18.20 -5.96
N PRO A 30 -6.73 17.43 -6.50
CA PRO A 30 -6.46 16.31 -7.40
C PRO A 30 -5.68 16.70 -8.67
N LYS A 31 -5.73 17.97 -9.11
CA LYS A 31 -4.97 18.48 -10.26
C LYS A 31 -3.53 18.87 -9.88
N ARG A 32 -3.23 18.96 -8.58
CA ARG A 32 -1.93 19.42 -8.06
C ARG A 32 -1.32 18.47 -7.02
N ARG A 33 -1.60 17.17 -7.15
CA ARG A 33 -0.99 16.12 -6.33
C ARG A 33 0.53 16.28 -6.28
N ASN A 34 1.07 16.45 -5.09
CA ASN A 34 2.50 16.63 -4.88
C ASN A 34 3.11 15.36 -4.28
N PHE A 35 3.31 14.37 -5.14
CA PHE A 35 3.95 13.11 -4.76
C PHE A 35 5.36 13.31 -4.21
N GLU A 36 6.12 14.32 -4.69
CA GLU A 36 7.47 14.54 -4.20
C GLU A 36 7.48 15.00 -2.73
N LYS A 37 6.64 15.98 -2.38
CA LYS A 37 6.48 16.43 -0.99
C LYS A 37 5.93 15.31 -0.11
N PHE A 38 4.93 14.56 -0.58
CA PHE A 38 4.35 13.44 0.14
C PHE A 38 5.41 12.41 0.54
N HIS A 39 6.17 11.86 -0.41
CA HIS A 39 7.15 10.82 -0.11
C HIS A 39 8.30 11.35 0.75
N LYS A 40 8.76 12.60 0.52
CA LYS A 40 9.78 13.22 1.40
C LYS A 40 9.28 13.37 2.84
N ALA A 41 8.05 13.84 3.03
CA ALA A 41 7.44 14.00 4.35
C ALA A 41 7.22 12.64 5.03
N SER A 42 6.91 11.58 4.28
CA SER A 42 6.69 10.23 4.81
C SER A 42 7.89 9.66 5.59
N ALA A 43 9.11 10.15 5.33
CA ALA A 43 10.31 9.74 6.07
C ALA A 43 10.24 10.07 7.58
N LEU A 44 9.41 11.04 7.96
CA LEU A 44 9.22 11.48 9.34
C LEU A 44 7.96 10.89 9.99
N CYS A 45 7.10 10.23 9.22
CA CYS A 45 5.89 9.60 9.73
C CYS A 45 6.22 8.44 10.69
N PRO A 46 5.45 8.26 11.77
CA PRO A 46 5.58 7.12 12.67
C PRO A 46 4.94 5.86 12.07
N PRO A 47 5.27 4.67 12.60
CA PRO A 47 4.57 3.45 12.25
C PRO A 47 3.18 3.40 12.91
N ILE A 48 2.24 2.69 12.31
CA ILE A 48 0.96 2.36 12.93
C ILE A 48 1.17 1.16 13.87
N PRO A 49 0.97 1.30 15.20
CA PRO A 49 1.30 0.25 16.17
C PRO A 49 0.59 -1.09 15.96
N ASP A 50 -0.69 -1.05 15.56
CA ASP A 50 -1.49 -2.26 15.34
C ASP A 50 -0.97 -3.06 14.14
N THR A 51 -0.55 -2.37 13.07
CA THR A 51 0.08 -2.99 11.91
C THR A 51 1.43 -3.63 12.28
N LEU A 52 2.22 -2.98 13.14
CA LEU A 52 3.48 -3.56 13.61
C LEU A 52 3.24 -4.81 14.45
N THR A 53 2.22 -4.80 15.31
CA THR A 53 1.80 -5.97 16.10
C THR A 53 1.42 -7.14 15.18
N TRP A 54 0.59 -6.86 14.17
CA TRP A 54 0.20 -7.85 13.16
C TRP A 54 1.42 -8.47 12.45
N VAL A 55 2.40 -7.66 12.07
CA VAL A 55 3.64 -8.15 11.44
C VAL A 55 4.41 -9.09 12.39
N HIS A 56 4.56 -8.72 13.66
CA HIS A 56 5.26 -9.56 14.63
C HIS A 56 4.55 -10.90 14.88
N GLU A 57 3.23 -10.91 14.92
CA GLU A 57 2.43 -12.14 15.08
C GLU A 57 2.65 -13.12 13.93
N HIS A 58 2.65 -12.63 12.68
CA HIS A 58 2.89 -13.48 11.50
C HIS A 58 4.33 -13.97 11.42
N LEU A 59 5.29 -13.13 11.79
CA LEU A 59 6.70 -13.53 11.88
C LEU A 59 6.90 -14.63 12.94
N ALA A 60 6.29 -14.47 14.12
CA ALA A 60 6.33 -15.47 15.19
C ALA A 60 5.65 -16.79 14.78
N ALA A 61 4.67 -16.74 13.88
CA ALA A 61 4.06 -17.91 13.27
C ALA A 61 4.91 -18.56 12.16
N GLY A 62 6.11 -18.05 11.88
CA GLY A 62 7.04 -18.60 10.89
C GLY A 62 6.69 -18.26 9.44
N ARG A 63 5.86 -17.23 9.21
CA ARG A 63 5.47 -16.78 7.86
C ARG A 63 6.47 -15.74 7.36
N ALA A 64 6.79 -15.79 6.07
CA ALA A 64 7.60 -14.75 5.45
C ALA A 64 6.81 -13.44 5.32
N VAL A 65 7.42 -12.31 5.65
CA VAL A 65 6.79 -10.99 5.61
C VAL A 65 7.27 -10.24 4.36
N PHE A 66 6.33 -10.01 3.43
CA PHE A 66 6.54 -9.22 2.22
C PHE A 66 5.98 -7.81 2.42
N VAL A 67 6.86 -6.82 2.46
CA VAL A 67 6.45 -5.41 2.38
C VAL A 67 6.17 -5.09 0.90
N VAL A 68 4.94 -4.73 0.59
CA VAL A 68 4.50 -4.44 -0.79
C VAL A 68 3.94 -3.02 -0.87
N THR A 69 4.56 -2.17 -1.68
CA THR A 69 4.14 -0.77 -1.82
C THR A 69 3.98 -0.31 -3.26
N ALA A 70 3.01 0.57 -3.48
CA ALA A 70 2.83 1.26 -4.74
C ALA A 70 3.78 2.46 -4.91
N ARG A 71 4.68 2.74 -3.97
CA ARG A 71 5.77 3.70 -4.17
C ARG A 71 6.64 3.26 -5.36
N LYS A 72 6.96 4.20 -6.25
CA LYS A 72 7.91 3.97 -7.34
C LYS A 72 9.32 3.68 -6.79
N ARG A 73 10.10 2.85 -7.48
CA ARG A 73 11.48 2.47 -7.09
C ARG A 73 12.43 3.64 -6.85
N ARG A 74 12.23 4.80 -7.47
CA ARG A 74 12.96 6.04 -7.12
C ARG A 74 12.88 6.42 -5.64
N TRP A 75 11.91 5.91 -4.90
CA TRP A 75 11.73 6.10 -3.45
C TRP A 75 12.21 4.91 -2.60
N GLU A 76 12.87 3.92 -3.21
CA GLU A 76 13.36 2.71 -2.53
C GLU A 76 14.31 3.04 -1.40
N TYR A 77 15.32 3.88 -1.66
CA TYR A 77 16.27 4.30 -0.62
C TYR A 77 15.56 4.91 0.60
N LEU A 78 14.64 5.86 0.37
CA LEU A 78 13.87 6.50 1.44
C LEU A 78 13.03 5.46 2.21
N THR A 79 12.35 4.57 1.49
CA THR A 79 11.49 3.54 2.08
C THR A 79 12.30 2.56 2.92
N MET A 80 13.46 2.13 2.43
CA MET A 80 14.38 1.24 3.14
C MET A 80 14.95 1.91 4.40
N GLN A 81 15.33 3.20 4.33
CA GLN A 81 15.78 3.94 5.52
C GLN A 81 14.66 4.06 6.56
N TRP A 82 13.41 4.26 6.13
CA TRP A 82 12.26 4.31 7.04
C TRP A 82 12.02 2.95 7.71
N LEU A 83 12.01 1.85 6.95
CA LEU A 83 11.85 0.49 7.50
C LEU A 83 12.96 0.16 8.52
N ARG A 84 14.21 0.53 8.20
CA ARG A 84 15.35 0.35 9.12
C ARG A 84 15.23 1.21 10.38
N LYS A 85 14.88 2.48 10.23
CA LYS A 85 14.75 3.43 11.36
C LYS A 85 13.74 2.94 12.39
N TRP A 86 12.64 2.35 11.94
CA TRP A 86 11.57 1.85 12.78
C TRP A 86 11.67 0.35 13.07
N GLU A 87 12.80 -0.27 12.71
CA GLU A 87 13.09 -1.68 12.97
C GLU A 87 11.97 -2.63 12.49
N ILE A 88 11.33 -2.30 11.36
CA ILE A 88 10.22 -3.08 10.81
C ILE A 88 10.77 -4.43 10.31
N PRO A 89 10.39 -5.56 10.91
CA PRO A 89 10.89 -6.84 10.47
C PRO A 89 10.22 -7.26 9.15
N HIS A 90 11.01 -7.64 8.17
CA HIS A 90 10.53 -8.09 6.87
C HIS A 90 11.61 -8.91 6.14
N ASP A 91 11.19 -9.78 5.22
CA ASP A 91 12.09 -10.58 4.39
C ASP A 91 12.36 -9.91 3.04
N VAL A 92 11.34 -9.28 2.46
CA VAL A 92 11.40 -8.73 1.10
C VAL A 92 10.62 -7.43 1.01
N LEU A 93 11.20 -6.43 0.32
CA LEU A 93 10.52 -5.23 -0.14
C LEU A 93 10.24 -5.33 -1.65
N LEU A 94 8.97 -5.24 -2.04
CA LEU A 94 8.54 -5.21 -3.44
C LEU A 94 7.83 -3.88 -3.74
N MET A 95 8.25 -3.23 -4.82
CA MET A 95 7.83 -1.87 -5.16
C MET A 95 7.36 -1.77 -6.62
N ARG A 96 6.61 -0.71 -6.90
CA ARG A 96 6.19 -0.29 -8.24
C ARG A 96 7.40 0.10 -9.09
N ALA A 97 7.44 -0.35 -10.35
CA ALA A 97 8.45 0.13 -11.31
C ALA A 97 8.28 1.63 -11.64
N ASP A 98 9.37 2.35 -11.90
CA ASP A 98 9.30 3.81 -12.10
C ASP A 98 8.45 4.25 -13.30
N ALA A 99 8.38 3.41 -14.34
CA ALA A 99 7.60 3.65 -15.55
C ALA A 99 6.14 3.17 -15.44
N ASP A 100 5.73 2.61 -14.31
CA ASP A 100 4.39 2.07 -14.13
C ASP A 100 3.46 3.08 -13.45
N ASP A 101 2.51 3.62 -14.20
CA ASP A 101 1.52 4.60 -13.74
C ASP A 101 0.11 4.02 -13.57
N ARG A 102 -0.03 2.68 -13.61
CA ARG A 102 -1.32 2.00 -13.42
C ARG A 102 -1.85 2.17 -12.00
N ARG A 103 -3.12 1.84 -11.77
CA ARG A 103 -3.72 1.84 -10.44
C ARG A 103 -3.00 0.88 -9.48
N ASN A 104 -3.07 1.15 -8.18
CA ASN A 104 -2.34 0.39 -7.15
C ASN A 104 -2.70 -1.09 -7.12
N ASP A 105 -3.98 -1.42 -7.31
CA ASP A 105 -4.47 -2.79 -7.41
C ASP A 105 -3.82 -3.55 -8.56
N LEU A 106 -3.73 -2.97 -9.75
CA LEU A 106 -3.07 -3.62 -10.89
C LEU A 106 -1.58 -3.87 -10.64
N VAL A 107 -0.88 -2.90 -10.02
CA VAL A 107 0.54 -3.07 -9.66
C VAL A 107 0.72 -4.17 -8.62
N LYS A 108 -0.15 -4.19 -7.60
CA LYS A 108 -0.07 -5.18 -6.52
C LYS A 108 -0.49 -6.57 -6.97
N ALA A 109 -1.37 -6.70 -7.96
CA ALA A 109 -1.69 -7.97 -8.60
C ALA A 109 -0.47 -8.58 -9.31
N ASP A 110 0.29 -7.79 -10.07
CA ASP A 110 1.53 -8.24 -10.71
C ASP A 110 2.59 -8.62 -9.67
N ILE A 111 2.68 -7.90 -8.56
CA ILE A 111 3.58 -8.23 -7.45
C ILE A 111 3.16 -9.56 -6.79
N LEU A 112 1.87 -9.76 -6.53
CA LEU A 112 1.34 -11.02 -5.98
C LEU A 112 1.66 -12.21 -6.87
N ALA A 113 1.48 -12.06 -8.19
CA ALA A 113 1.85 -13.09 -9.16
C ALA A 113 3.34 -13.47 -9.06
N ARG A 114 4.23 -12.49 -8.87
CA ARG A 114 5.67 -12.73 -8.66
C ARG A 114 5.96 -13.45 -7.34
N ILE A 115 5.26 -13.13 -6.26
CA ILE A 115 5.39 -13.82 -4.96
C ILE A 115 5.01 -15.30 -5.11
N ARG A 116 3.87 -15.57 -5.76
CA ARG A 116 3.40 -16.94 -6.03
C ARG A 116 4.35 -17.71 -6.95
N ALA A 117 4.85 -17.06 -8.01
CA ALA A 117 5.85 -17.65 -8.90
C ALA A 117 7.18 -18.00 -8.20
N ALA A 118 7.52 -17.29 -7.13
CA ALA A 118 8.65 -17.60 -6.26
C ALA A 118 8.39 -18.77 -5.28
N GLY A 119 7.21 -19.39 -5.33
CA GLY A 119 6.85 -20.58 -4.54
C GLY A 119 6.24 -20.29 -3.17
N PHE A 120 5.77 -19.06 -2.93
CA PHE A 120 5.09 -18.69 -1.70
C PHE A 120 3.57 -18.78 -1.83
N THR A 121 2.92 -19.23 -0.76
CA THR A 121 1.48 -19.13 -0.59
C THR A 121 1.17 -17.94 0.31
N VAL A 122 0.52 -16.92 -0.22
CA VAL A 122 0.10 -15.75 0.56
C VAL A 122 -1.15 -16.10 1.36
N THR A 123 -1.06 -16.09 2.69
CA THR A 123 -2.13 -16.53 3.60
C THR A 123 -2.86 -15.38 4.29
N ALA A 124 -2.29 -14.16 4.28
CA ALA A 124 -2.94 -12.96 4.77
C ALA A 124 -2.35 -11.69 4.14
N ALA A 125 -3.14 -10.62 4.12
CA ALA A 125 -2.70 -9.28 3.77
C ALA A 125 -3.20 -8.24 4.79
N ILE A 126 -2.52 -7.11 4.91
CA ILE A 126 -2.99 -5.92 5.63
C ILE A 126 -2.81 -4.68 4.75
N ASP A 127 -3.87 -3.89 4.58
CA ASP A 127 -3.93 -2.75 3.64
C ASP A 127 -5.01 -1.73 4.08
N ASP A 128 -4.87 -0.46 3.68
CA ASP A 128 -5.85 0.60 3.93
C ASP A 128 -6.68 0.94 2.68
N ASN A 129 -6.21 0.59 1.48
CA ASN A 129 -6.80 1.05 0.22
C ASN A 129 -7.96 0.14 -0.25
N PRO A 130 -9.21 0.64 -0.36
CA PRO A 130 -10.36 -0.17 -0.75
C PRO A 130 -10.20 -0.88 -2.10
N GLY A 131 -9.52 -0.26 -3.07
CA GLY A 131 -9.28 -0.89 -4.37
C GLY A 131 -8.29 -2.06 -4.28
N VAL A 132 -7.33 -1.99 -3.36
CA VAL A 132 -6.36 -3.06 -3.12
C VAL A 132 -6.94 -4.13 -2.19
N ILE A 133 -7.76 -3.74 -1.21
CA ILE A 133 -8.53 -4.66 -0.37
C ILE A 133 -9.41 -5.55 -1.24
N ALA A 134 -10.16 -4.95 -2.19
CA ALA A 134 -10.98 -5.70 -3.14
C ALA A 134 -10.15 -6.67 -4.01
N LEU A 135 -8.91 -6.30 -4.36
CA LEU A 135 -7.98 -7.23 -5.03
C LEU A 135 -7.65 -8.43 -4.14
N TRP A 136 -7.29 -8.21 -2.87
CA TRP A 136 -6.94 -9.30 -1.96
C TRP A 136 -8.11 -10.25 -1.73
N GLU A 137 -9.32 -9.70 -1.55
CA GLU A 137 -10.55 -10.49 -1.43
C GLU A 137 -10.84 -11.31 -2.70
N ALA A 138 -10.70 -10.70 -3.88
CA ALA A 138 -10.89 -11.39 -5.17
C ALA A 138 -9.87 -12.52 -5.39
N GLU A 139 -8.68 -12.39 -4.80
CA GLU A 139 -7.61 -13.39 -4.83
C GLU A 139 -7.75 -14.46 -3.72
N GLY A 140 -8.82 -14.40 -2.92
CA GLY A 140 -9.09 -15.33 -1.83
C GLY A 140 -8.14 -15.17 -0.64
N ILE A 141 -7.50 -14.01 -0.48
CA ILE A 141 -6.55 -13.71 0.59
C ILE A 141 -7.30 -12.98 1.71
N PRO A 142 -7.35 -13.53 2.94
CA PRO A 142 -7.88 -12.82 4.10
C PRO A 142 -7.14 -11.49 4.31
N VAL A 143 -7.89 -10.39 4.43
CA VAL A 143 -7.33 -9.05 4.56
C VAL A 143 -7.74 -8.40 5.88
N THR A 144 -6.75 -7.90 6.62
CA THR A 144 -6.96 -6.96 7.73
C THR A 144 -7.01 -5.55 7.17
N VAL A 145 -8.11 -4.83 7.43
CA VAL A 145 -8.30 -3.45 6.93
C VAL A 145 -7.77 -2.45 7.95
N VAL A 146 -6.85 -1.59 7.54
CA VAL A 146 -6.42 -0.46 8.36
C VAL A 146 -7.37 0.72 8.11
N PRO A 147 -8.03 1.26 9.15
CA PRO A 147 -8.97 2.36 8.96
C PRO A 147 -8.29 3.67 8.60
N GLY A 148 -9.07 4.62 8.10
CA GLY A 148 -8.62 5.98 7.81
C GLY A 148 -8.33 6.26 6.34
N TRP A 149 -8.72 5.37 5.43
CA TRP A 149 -8.77 5.72 4.00
C TRP A 149 -9.70 6.92 3.79
N PRO A 150 -9.25 7.97 3.08
CA PRO A 150 -10.07 9.14 2.84
C PRO A 150 -11.23 8.79 1.89
N GLU A 151 -12.46 9.08 2.32
CA GLU A 151 -13.61 9.05 1.42
C GLU A 151 -13.44 10.11 0.32
N PRO A 152 -13.85 9.84 -0.93
CA PRO A 152 -13.86 10.87 -1.96
C PRO A 152 -14.70 12.05 -1.49
N ASN A 153 -14.13 13.26 -1.47
CA ASN A 153 -14.91 14.48 -1.21
C ASN A 153 -16.10 14.53 -2.19
N THR A 154 -17.32 14.35 -1.69
CA THR A 154 -18.56 14.31 -2.46
C THR A 154 -18.83 15.61 -3.24
N GLU A 155 -18.17 16.70 -2.88
CA GLU A 155 -18.42 18.04 -3.43
C GLU A 155 -17.73 18.32 -4.79
N ILE A 156 -16.76 17.51 -5.23
CA ILE A 156 -15.99 17.82 -6.45
C ILE A 156 -16.62 17.22 -7.74
N ASN A 157 -17.66 16.40 -7.61
CA ASN A 157 -18.33 15.76 -8.76
C ASN A 157 -19.56 16.52 -9.30
N ALA A 158 -19.99 17.60 -8.65
CA ALA A 158 -21.13 18.40 -9.12
C ALA A 158 -20.81 19.34 -10.30
N GLY A 159 -19.55 19.43 -10.73
CA GLY A 159 -19.07 20.46 -11.66
C GLY A 159 -19.11 20.15 -13.16
N THR A 160 -19.53 18.95 -13.61
CA THR A 160 -19.42 18.57 -15.05
C THR A 160 -20.71 18.08 -15.69
N ALA A 161 -21.87 18.44 -15.14
CA ALA A 161 -23.17 18.12 -15.74
C ALA A 161 -24.06 19.37 -15.91
N ALA A 162 -23.54 20.41 -16.56
CA ALA A 162 -24.37 21.48 -17.10
C ALA A 162 -23.63 22.22 -18.21
N LYS A 163 -23.73 21.73 -19.44
CA LYS A 163 -23.72 22.51 -20.69
C LYS A 163 -23.84 21.57 -21.89
N LYS A 164 -25.09 21.30 -22.28
CA LYS A 164 -25.56 21.08 -23.65
C LYS A 164 -27.08 21.25 -23.63
N GLU A 165 -27.62 21.84 -24.70
CA GLU A 165 -28.96 22.46 -24.88
C GLU A 165 -29.01 23.87 -24.28
N THR A 166 -29.26 24.97 -24.99
CA THR A 166 -29.96 25.33 -26.25
C THR A 166 -29.51 26.79 -26.52
N ALA A 167 -29.50 27.42 -27.69
CA ALA A 167 -30.03 27.23 -29.03
C ALA A 167 -29.08 27.97 -30.01
#